data_AF-A0A3L7WWA8-F1
#
_entry.id   AF-A0A3L7WWA8-F1
#
_cell.length_a   1.000
_cell.length_b   1.000
_cell.length_c   1.000
_cell.angle_alpha   90.00
_cell.angle_beta   90.00
_cell.angle_gamma   90.00
#
_symmetry.space_group_name_H-M   'P 1'
#
loop_
_entity.id
_entity.type
_entity.pdbx_description
1 polymer ?
#
loop_
_entity_poly.entity_id
_entity_poly.type
_entity_poly.pdbx_seq_one_letter_code
_entity_poly.pdbx_strand_id
1 'polypeptide(L)'
;GHMLARGRDIYQERAVTRDIWVIEGHARPGNSGGPLVDAEGRYLGVVFAESISSPDQAYALSAAKVAPVIAQSEGRTDAIDTRAYPCTS
;
A
#
# COMPACT_ATOMS: atom_id res chain seq x y z
N GLY A 1 -4.09 0.15 -14.02
CA GLY A 1 -4.85 1.41 -14.06
C GLY A 1 -5.06 2.00 -12.66
N HIS A 2 -5.47 3.25 -12.54
CA HIS A 2 -5.69 3.95 -11.26
C HIS A 2 -7.17 3.90 -10.85
N MET A 3 -7.50 3.55 -9.60
CA MET A 3 -8.88 3.40 -9.16
C MET A 3 -9.09 3.51 -7.63
N LEU A 4 -10.35 3.69 -7.23
CA LEU A 4 -10.79 3.55 -5.85
C LEU A 4 -11.25 2.10 -5.59
N ALA A 5 -10.54 1.39 -4.72
CA ALA A 5 -10.87 0.03 -4.30
C ALA A 5 -11.54 0.02 -2.93
N ARG A 6 -12.66 -0.70 -2.81
CA ARG A 6 -13.36 -0.94 -1.54
C ARG A 6 -13.01 -2.31 -1.01
N GLY A 7 -12.72 -2.39 0.29
CA GLY A 7 -12.48 -3.65 0.98
C GLY A 7 -12.59 -3.46 2.48
N ARG A 8 -12.20 -4.47 3.27
CA ARG A 8 -12.06 -4.29 4.72
C ARG A 8 -10.66 -3.79 5.07
N ASP A 9 -10.51 -3.26 6.27
CA ASP A 9 -9.20 -3.01 6.87
C ASP A 9 -8.45 -4.33 7.13
N ILE A 10 -7.21 -4.22 7.62
CA ILE A 10 -6.33 -5.39 7.85
C ILE A 10 -6.79 -6.27 9.03
N TYR A 11 -7.78 -5.81 9.81
CA TYR A 11 -8.36 -6.54 10.93
C TYR A 11 -9.77 -7.07 10.63
N GLN A 12 -10.25 -6.87 9.40
CA GLN A 12 -11.57 -7.29 8.94
C GLN A 12 -12.74 -6.61 9.70
N GLU A 13 -12.50 -5.46 10.35
CA GLU A 13 -13.47 -4.79 11.22
C GLU A 13 -14.29 -3.71 10.48
N ARG A 14 -13.64 -2.94 9.60
CA ARG A 14 -14.27 -1.76 8.98
C ARG A 14 -14.12 -1.78 7.46
N ALA A 15 -15.13 -1.28 6.77
CA ALA A 15 -15.03 -1.00 5.35
C ALA A 15 -14.11 0.22 5.12
N VAL A 16 -13.18 0.10 4.19
CA VAL A 16 -12.26 1.17 3.81
C VAL A 16 -12.20 1.29 2.30
N THR A 17 -11.99 2.53 1.83
CA THR A 17 -11.72 2.83 0.42
C THR A 17 -10.27 3.24 0.28
N ARG A 18 -9.55 2.59 -0.63
CA ARG A 18 -8.14 2.82 -0.93
C ARG A 18 -8.02 3.38 -2.34
N ASP A 19 -7.25 4.44 -2.48
CA ASP A 19 -6.86 4.94 -3.80
C ASP A 19 -5.60 4.19 -4.26
N ILE A 20 -5.71 3.42 -5.34
CA ILE A 20 -4.71 2.42 -5.72
C ILE A 20 -4.38 2.42 -7.22
N TRP A 21 -3.16 1.99 -7.52
CA TRP A 21 -2.76 1.49 -8.83
C TRP A 21 -2.94 -0.02 -8.88
N VAL A 22 -3.60 -0.49 -9.93
CA VAL A 22 -3.55 -1.88 -10.41
C VAL A 22 -2.40 -1.98 -11.40
N ILE A 23 -1.45 -2.85 -11.11
CA ILE A 23 -0.22 -3.07 -11.87
C ILE A 23 -0.36 -4.41 -12.57
N GLU A 24 -0.11 -4.45 -13.87
CA GLU A 24 0.05 -5.71 -14.59
C GLU A 24 1.48 -6.21 -14.35
N GLY A 25 1.59 -7.32 -13.63
CA GLY A 25 2.85 -7.90 -13.18
C GLY A 25 2.71 -8.63 -11.84
N HIS A 26 3.72 -9.45 -11.54
CA HIS A 26 3.73 -10.27 -10.34
C HIS A 26 4.39 -9.53 -9.18
N ALA A 27 3.62 -9.28 -8.10
CA ALA A 27 4.24 -9.03 -6.80
C ALA A 27 4.75 -10.36 -6.23
N ARG A 28 5.89 -10.34 -5.55
CA ARG A 28 6.43 -11.48 -4.82
C ARG A 28 6.60 -11.11 -3.36
N PRO A 29 6.60 -12.08 -2.43
CA PRO A 29 6.98 -11.82 -1.04
C PRO A 29 8.30 -11.05 -0.99
N GLY A 30 8.30 -9.92 -0.26
CA GLY A 30 9.42 -8.98 -0.20
C GLY A 30 9.24 -7.71 -1.05
N ASN A 31 8.33 -7.69 -2.03
CA ASN A 31 8.05 -6.47 -2.80
C ASN A 31 7.21 -5.45 -2.02
N SER A 32 6.45 -5.90 -1.01
CA SER A 32 5.62 -5.02 -0.19
C SER A 32 6.46 -3.93 0.49
N GLY A 33 6.02 -2.68 0.37
CA GLY A 33 6.76 -1.50 0.82
C GLY A 33 7.68 -0.89 -0.24
N GLY A 34 7.92 -1.58 -1.36
CA GLY A 34 8.70 -1.06 -2.48
C GLY A 34 7.97 0.05 -3.26
N PRO A 35 8.71 0.98 -3.88
CA PRO A 35 8.13 2.05 -4.68
C PRO A 35 7.60 1.51 -6.01
N LEU A 36 6.43 2.01 -6.42
CA LEU A 36 5.99 1.98 -7.81
C LEU A 36 6.50 3.27 -8.48
N VAL A 37 7.17 3.11 -9.62
CA VAL A 37 7.65 4.23 -10.45
C VAL A 37 7.19 4.08 -11.90
N ASP A 38 7.09 5.18 -12.63
CA ASP A 38 6.90 5.13 -14.08
C ASP A 38 8.22 4.95 -14.84
N ALA A 39 8.16 4.95 -16.18
CA ALA A 39 9.30 4.75 -17.06
C ALA A 39 10.37 5.85 -16.91
N GLU A 40 10.01 7.01 -16.40
CA GLU A 40 10.90 8.13 -16.11
C GLU A 40 11.42 8.11 -14.66
N GLY A 41 11.05 7.09 -13.86
CA GLY A 41 11.46 6.94 -12.48
C GLY A 41 10.69 7.80 -11.49
N ARG A 42 9.56 8.41 -11.89
CA ARG A 42 8.73 9.22 -10.99
C ARG A 42 7.92 8.33 -10.06
N TYR A 43 7.90 8.67 -8.78
CA TYR A 43 7.17 7.93 -7.75
C TYR A 43 5.65 8.03 -7.95
N LEU A 44 5.00 6.87 -8.09
CA LEU A 44 3.56 6.76 -8.25
C LEU A 44 2.85 6.21 -7.01
N GLY A 45 3.57 5.51 -6.12
CA GLY A 45 2.95 4.85 -4.98
C GLY A 45 3.80 3.78 -4.31
N VAL A 46 3.20 3.03 -3.38
CA VAL A 46 3.87 1.94 -2.63
C VAL A 46 3.11 0.62 -2.78
N VAL A 47 3.82 -0.44 -3.16
CA VAL A 47 3.24 -1.79 -3.31
C VAL A 47 2.77 -2.32 -1.96
N PHE A 48 1.55 -2.84 -1.88
CA PHE A 48 1.00 -3.36 -0.62
C PHE A 48 0.35 -4.74 -0.73
N ALA A 49 -0.06 -5.19 -1.91
CA ALA A 49 -0.74 -6.48 -2.07
C ALA A 49 -0.56 -7.06 -3.47
N GLU A 50 -0.67 -8.38 -3.55
CA GLU A 50 -0.89 -9.15 -4.78
C GLU A 50 -2.38 -9.46 -4.92
N SER A 51 -2.88 -9.60 -6.14
CA SER A 51 -4.26 -10.00 -6.38
C SER A 51 -4.47 -11.50 -6.16
N ILE A 52 -5.45 -11.83 -5.32
CA ILE A 52 -5.84 -13.23 -5.05
C ILE A 52 -6.56 -13.84 -6.26
N SER A 53 -7.32 -13.03 -7.00
CA SER A 53 -8.12 -13.49 -8.14
C SER A 53 -7.39 -13.44 -9.48
N SER A 54 -6.25 -12.75 -9.55
CA SER A 54 -5.52 -12.49 -10.78
C SER A 54 -4.02 -12.49 -10.50
N PRO A 55 -3.32 -13.64 -10.61
CA PRO A 55 -1.92 -13.77 -10.20
C PRO A 55 -0.94 -12.89 -10.99
N ASP A 56 -1.39 -12.29 -12.08
CA ASP A 56 -0.62 -11.36 -12.91
C ASP A 56 -0.91 -9.89 -12.53
N GLN A 57 -1.53 -9.65 -11.37
CA GLN A 57 -1.83 -8.31 -10.89
C GLN A 57 -1.31 -8.06 -9.48
N ALA A 58 -0.78 -6.86 -9.30
CA ALA A 58 -0.38 -6.32 -8.01
C ALA A 58 -1.05 -4.97 -7.75
N TYR A 59 -1.04 -4.54 -6.49
CA TYR A 59 -1.64 -3.30 -6.05
C TYR A 59 -0.64 -2.41 -5.32
N ALA A 60 -0.68 -1.13 -5.64
CA ALA A 60 0.05 -0.09 -4.92
C ALA A 60 -0.90 1.02 -4.43
N LEU A 61 -0.68 1.55 -3.22
CA LEU A 61 -1.36 2.77 -2.76
C LEU A 61 -0.81 3.94 -3.56
N SER A 62 -1.68 4.84 -4.02
CA SER A 62 -1.26 6.02 -4.77
C SER A 62 -0.36 6.94 -3.93
N ALA A 63 0.55 7.68 -4.57
CA ALA A 63 1.37 8.68 -3.90
C ALA A 63 0.51 9.70 -3.13
N ALA A 64 -0.62 10.11 -3.70
CA ALA A 64 -1.58 11.01 -3.04
C ALA A 64 -2.15 10.42 -1.74
N LYS A 65 -2.35 9.10 -1.67
CA LYS A 65 -2.82 8.42 -0.46
C LYS A 65 -1.75 8.33 0.63
N VAL A 66 -0.49 8.21 0.25
CA VAL A 66 0.65 8.04 1.16
C VAL A 66 1.18 9.38 1.67
N ALA A 67 1.17 10.42 0.84
CA ALA A 67 1.77 11.72 1.14
C ALA A 67 1.33 12.35 2.48
N PRO A 68 0.04 12.33 2.87
CA PRO A 68 -0.38 12.88 4.17
C PRO A 68 0.23 12.13 5.36
N VAL A 69 0.49 10.84 5.23
CA VAL A 69 1.11 10.02 6.30
C VAL A 69 2.60 10.38 6.42
N ILE A 70 3.29 10.56 5.29
CA ILE A 70 4.68 11.02 5.26
C ILE A 70 4.81 12.40 5.90
N ALA A 71 3.96 13.35 5.52
CA ALA A 71 3.98 14.71 6.07
C ALA A 71 3.77 14.71 7.60
N GLN A 72 2.87 13.87 8.10
CA GLN A 72 2.64 13.72 9.55
C GLN A 72 3.79 13.05 10.30
N SER A 73 4.66 12.34 9.59
CA SER A 73 5.81 11.63 10.16
C SER A 73 7.07 12.49 10.26
N GLU A 74 7.08 13.67 9.63
CA GLU A 74 8.23 14.58 9.67
C GLU A 74 8.61 14.92 11.12
N GLY A 75 9.89 14.75 11.44
CA GLY A 75 10.42 14.99 12.79
C GLY A 75 10.06 13.94 13.84
N ARG A 76 9.30 12.88 13.50
CA ARG A 76 9.05 11.77 14.44
C ARG A 76 10.25 10.83 14.48
N THR A 77 10.93 10.79 15.62
CA THR A 77 12.10 9.94 15.85
C THR A 77 11.89 8.91 16.95
N ASP A 78 10.83 9.06 17.75
CA ASP A 78 10.55 8.15 18.85
C ASP A 78 10.12 6.78 18.32
N ALA A 79 10.66 5.73 18.93
CA ALA A 79 10.30 4.37 18.59
C ALA A 79 8.84 4.08 19.02
N ILE A 80 8.09 3.44 18.12
CA ILE A 80 6.75 2.93 18.41
C ILE A 80 6.84 1.40 18.49
N ASP A 81 6.33 0.81 19.58
CA ASP A 81 6.25 -0.64 19.69
C ASP A 81 5.12 -1.17 18.80
N THR A 82 5.49 -1.81 17.70
CA THR A 82 4.53 -2.43 16.78
C THR A 82 3.89 -3.68 17.36
N ARG A 83 4.45 -4.28 18.42
CA ARG A 83 3.87 -5.45 19.12
C ARG A 83 2.66 -5.08 19.99
N ALA A 84 2.47 -3.81 20.29
CA ALA A 84 1.29 -3.32 20.99
C ALA A 84 0.00 -3.41 20.15
N TYR A 85 0.12 -3.63 18.84
CA TYR A 85 -1.00 -3.76 17.91
C TYR A 85 -1.29 -5.24 17.59
N PRO A 86 -2.55 -5.63 17.33
CA PRO A 86 -2.87 -6.99 16.92
C PRO A 86 -2.09 -7.37 15.66
N CYS A 87 -1.62 -8.62 15.61
CA CYS A 87 -1.10 -9.19 14.37
C CYS A 87 -2.19 -9.21 13.31
N THR A 88 -1.81 -8.94 12.06
CA THR A 88 -2.70 -9.21 10.92
C THR A 88 -3.06 -10.69 10.90
N SER A 89 -4.34 -10.98 10.65
CA SER A 89 -4.86 -12.35 10.48
C SER A 89 -4.47 -12.95 9.15
#